data_AF-A0A6A8CYW2-F1
#
_entry.id   AF-A0A6A8CYW2-F1
#
_cell.length_a   1.000
_cell.length_b   1.000
_cell.length_c   1.000
_cell.angle_alpha   90.00
_cell.angle_beta   90.00
_cell.angle_gamma   90.00
#
_symmetry.space_group_name_H-M   'P 1'
#
loop_
_entity.id
_entity.type
_entity.pdbx_description
1 polymer ?
#
loop_
_entity_poly.entity_id
_entity_poly.type
_entity_poly.pdbx_seq_one_letter_code
_entity_poly.pdbx_strand_id
1 'polypeptide(L)'
;MSMNIFVISHKDYRMPTDEIYKPLQVGFGRDIKGFARDNTGDNISSKNKNYCELTGLYWAWKNSNADIKGLVHYRRLFTNGMNPFGTLEHKYSKLLDNKTLSEIMDNYDMVLPKKRNYFIESLWSHYEHSHKIEGLIITRNAIEKLYPKYLQSFDKVMHRKKAHMFNMLIAKATIFDSYSSWLFDILFEVEKNIDISDYSPSEARIFGYISELLLDVWLDVNHINYKELPVTFVEGQNYLTKGTKMIRRKILYKGIE
;
A
#
# COMPACT_ATOMS: atom_id res chain seq x y z
N MET A 1 -23.48 6.05 7.23
CA MET A 1 -22.51 5.67 6.19
C MET A 1 -21.79 4.43 6.67
N SER A 2 -21.78 3.36 5.90
CA SER A 2 -21.12 2.09 6.24
C SER A 2 -19.62 2.17 5.97
N MET A 3 -18.79 1.59 6.84
CA MET A 3 -17.33 1.63 6.72
C MET A 3 -16.72 0.26 6.94
N ASN A 4 -15.88 -0.18 6.00
CA ASN A 4 -15.09 -1.40 6.11
C ASN A 4 -13.61 -1.10 5.87
N ILE A 5 -12.82 -1.08 6.94
CA ILE A 5 -11.38 -0.90 6.91
C ILE A 5 -10.72 -2.25 7.12
N PHE A 6 -10.22 -2.84 6.03
CA PHE A 6 -9.63 -4.17 6.06
C PHE A 6 -8.24 -4.14 6.67
N VAL A 7 -8.06 -4.87 7.78
CA VAL A 7 -6.78 -5.03 8.45
C VAL A 7 -6.11 -6.28 7.89
N ILE A 8 -5.17 -6.07 6.98
CA ILE A 8 -4.46 -7.16 6.30
C ILE A 8 -3.48 -7.83 7.25
N SER A 9 -3.59 -9.15 7.38
CA SER A 9 -2.65 -9.98 8.14
C SER A 9 -2.38 -11.31 7.45
N HIS A 10 -1.20 -11.89 7.70
CA HIS A 10 -0.85 -13.26 7.31
C HIS A 10 -0.62 -14.18 8.52
N LYS A 11 -0.88 -13.66 9.74
CA LYS A 11 -0.76 -14.40 11.00
C LYS A 11 -1.73 -13.86 12.04
N ASP A 12 -2.02 -14.67 13.05
CA ASP A 12 -2.84 -14.21 14.16
C ASP A 12 -2.19 -13.02 14.88
N TYR A 13 -2.99 -12.01 15.17
CA TYR A 13 -2.55 -10.76 15.75
C TYR A 13 -3.70 -10.01 16.43
N ARG A 14 -3.37 -9.19 17.42
CA ARG A 14 -4.35 -8.31 18.08
C ARG A 14 -4.94 -7.35 17.05
N MET A 15 -6.26 -7.33 16.96
CA MET A 15 -7.00 -6.44 16.06
C MET A 15 -7.49 -5.19 16.80
N PRO A 16 -7.67 -4.07 16.09
CA PRO A 16 -8.42 -2.93 16.61
C PRO A 16 -9.84 -3.36 17.03
N THR A 17 -10.39 -2.71 18.05
CA THR A 17 -11.69 -3.06 18.62
C THR A 17 -12.87 -2.28 18.02
N ASP A 18 -12.61 -1.18 17.34
CA ASP A 18 -13.66 -0.42 16.65
C ASP A 18 -14.24 -1.24 15.50
N GLU A 19 -15.57 -1.23 15.37
CA GLU A 19 -16.32 -2.07 14.45
C GLU A 19 -16.02 -1.78 12.96
N ILE A 20 -15.46 -0.61 12.63
CA ILE A 20 -15.06 -0.30 11.25
C ILE A 20 -13.94 -1.24 10.76
N TYR A 21 -13.15 -1.81 11.66
CA TYR A 21 -12.02 -2.66 11.31
C TYR A 21 -12.46 -4.09 11.05
N LYS A 22 -12.17 -4.58 9.84
CA LYS A 22 -12.51 -5.93 9.38
C LYS A 22 -11.21 -6.72 9.20
N PRO A 23 -10.88 -7.67 10.07
CA PRO A 23 -9.68 -8.49 9.90
C PRO A 23 -9.77 -9.32 8.62
N LEU A 24 -8.75 -9.23 7.76
CA LEU A 24 -8.67 -9.95 6.49
C LEU A 24 -7.33 -10.68 6.41
N GLN A 25 -7.40 -12.00 6.37
CA GLN A 25 -6.25 -12.86 6.24
C GLN A 25 -5.91 -13.08 4.77
N VAL A 26 -4.65 -12.78 4.41
CA VAL A 26 -4.08 -12.99 3.08
C VAL A 26 -3.06 -14.13 3.07
N GLY A 27 -2.80 -14.69 1.90
CA GLY A 27 -1.80 -15.73 1.68
C GLY A 27 -2.21 -17.12 2.15
N PHE A 28 -1.28 -18.08 2.06
CA PHE A 28 -1.54 -19.53 2.13
C PHE A 28 -1.51 -20.13 3.55
N GLY A 29 -1.70 -19.33 4.59
CA GLY A 29 -1.73 -19.81 5.98
C GLY A 29 -3.03 -20.56 6.33
N ARG A 30 -2.99 -21.32 7.44
CA ARG A 30 -4.20 -21.86 8.08
C ARG A 30 -5.15 -20.72 8.46
N ASP A 31 -6.45 -20.97 8.34
CA ASP A 31 -7.46 -19.95 8.64
C ASP A 31 -7.39 -19.51 10.11
N ILE A 32 -7.42 -18.19 10.31
CA ILE A 32 -7.39 -17.55 11.61
C ILE A 32 -8.83 -17.28 12.03
N LYS A 33 -9.19 -17.74 13.23
CA LYS A 33 -10.54 -17.58 13.76
C LYS A 33 -10.91 -16.08 13.83
N GLY A 34 -12.06 -15.74 13.24
CA GLY A 34 -12.59 -14.37 13.22
C GLY A 34 -12.05 -13.49 12.11
N PHE A 35 -11.16 -13.99 11.24
CA PHE A 35 -10.69 -13.24 10.07
C PHE A 35 -11.41 -13.73 8.81
N ALA A 36 -11.79 -12.79 7.94
CA ALA A 36 -12.18 -13.13 6.57
C ALA A 36 -10.96 -13.63 5.79
N ARG A 37 -11.19 -14.32 4.66
CA ARG A 37 -10.12 -14.78 3.77
C ARG A 37 -10.20 -14.08 2.43
N ASP A 38 -9.04 -13.68 1.90
CA ASP A 38 -8.94 -13.05 0.58
C ASP A 38 -9.12 -14.04 -0.59
N ASN A 39 -9.40 -15.32 -0.31
CA ASN A 39 -9.57 -16.40 -1.30
C ASN A 39 -11.04 -16.76 -1.57
N THR A 40 -11.99 -15.94 -1.12
CA THR A 40 -13.43 -16.12 -1.38
C THR A 40 -13.94 -15.10 -2.40
N GLY A 41 -15.08 -15.37 -3.05
CA GLY A 41 -15.65 -14.43 -4.04
C GLY A 41 -14.71 -14.18 -5.22
N ASP A 42 -14.79 -12.99 -5.82
CA ASP A 42 -13.83 -12.57 -6.87
C ASP A 42 -12.50 -12.17 -6.21
N ASN A 43 -11.43 -12.87 -6.57
CA ASN A 43 -10.16 -12.76 -5.88
C ASN A 43 -8.94 -13.12 -6.75
N ILE A 44 -7.78 -12.70 -6.23
CA ILE A 44 -6.45 -13.05 -6.77
C ILE A 44 -5.54 -13.63 -5.67
N SER A 45 -6.10 -14.32 -4.66
CA SER A 45 -5.34 -14.80 -3.49
C SER A 45 -4.17 -15.72 -3.89
N SER A 46 -4.32 -16.50 -4.96
CA SER A 46 -3.26 -17.33 -5.53
C SER A 46 -2.00 -16.54 -5.94
N LYS A 47 -2.12 -15.23 -6.18
CA LYS A 47 -1.03 -14.32 -6.54
C LYS A 47 -0.35 -13.67 -5.33
N ASN A 48 -0.73 -14.01 -4.09
CA ASN A 48 -0.22 -13.34 -2.88
C ASN A 48 1.31 -13.38 -2.74
N LYS A 49 1.96 -14.43 -3.26
CA LYS A 49 3.43 -14.52 -3.27
C LYS A 49 4.09 -13.32 -3.97
N ASN A 50 3.43 -12.75 -4.98
CA ASN A 50 3.95 -11.65 -5.80
C ASN A 50 3.24 -10.31 -5.52
N TYR A 51 1.93 -10.35 -5.26
CA TYR A 51 1.09 -9.18 -5.01
C TYR A 51 1.00 -8.78 -3.54
N CYS A 52 1.39 -9.66 -2.62
CA CYS A 52 1.39 -9.39 -1.18
C CYS A 52 0.02 -8.87 -0.69
N GLU A 53 0.00 -7.78 0.08
CA GLU A 53 -1.23 -7.16 0.59
C GLU A 53 -2.22 -6.73 -0.49
N LEU A 54 -1.80 -6.58 -1.75
CA LEU A 54 -2.69 -6.18 -2.84
C LEU A 54 -3.75 -7.24 -3.14
N THR A 55 -3.53 -8.51 -2.78
CA THR A 55 -4.60 -9.51 -2.88
C THR A 55 -5.78 -9.16 -1.97
N GLY A 56 -5.49 -8.59 -0.79
CA GLY A 56 -6.50 -8.03 0.10
C GLY A 56 -7.14 -6.75 -0.45
N LEU A 57 -6.38 -5.88 -1.12
CA LEU A 57 -6.92 -4.69 -1.79
C LEU A 57 -7.92 -5.07 -2.89
N TYR A 58 -7.53 -6.01 -3.75
CA TYR A 58 -8.37 -6.54 -4.83
C TYR A 58 -9.64 -7.16 -4.26
N TRP A 59 -9.50 -7.99 -3.23
CA TRP A 59 -10.64 -8.64 -2.58
C TRP A 59 -11.60 -7.60 -1.99
N ALA A 60 -11.09 -6.59 -1.29
CA ALA A 60 -11.90 -5.51 -0.74
C ALA A 60 -12.64 -4.72 -1.82
N TRP A 61 -11.97 -4.45 -2.96
CA TRP A 61 -12.56 -3.79 -4.11
C TRP A 61 -13.75 -4.58 -4.66
N LYS A 62 -13.58 -5.89 -4.86
CA LYS A 62 -14.59 -6.74 -5.53
C LYS A 62 -15.72 -7.20 -4.62
N ASN A 63 -15.48 -7.31 -3.31
CA ASN A 63 -16.40 -8.01 -2.40
C ASN A 63 -17.02 -7.12 -1.31
N SER A 64 -16.58 -5.86 -1.16
CA SER A 64 -17.15 -4.92 -0.18
C SER A 64 -18.11 -3.93 -0.85
N ASN A 65 -19.33 -3.83 -0.33
CA ASN A 65 -20.34 -2.83 -0.71
C ASN A 65 -20.41 -1.64 0.26
N ALA A 66 -19.41 -1.46 1.13
CA ALA A 66 -19.40 -0.33 2.07
C ALA A 66 -19.21 1.01 1.36
N ASP A 67 -19.82 2.07 1.90
CA ASP A 67 -19.72 3.44 1.38
C ASP A 67 -18.29 4.01 1.52
N ILE A 68 -17.57 3.59 2.57
CA ILE A 68 -16.15 3.86 2.78
C ILE A 68 -15.41 2.53 2.87
N LYS A 69 -14.36 2.39 2.07
CA LYS A 69 -13.51 1.21 2.00
C LYS A 69 -12.10 1.61 2.40
N GLY A 70 -11.37 0.72 3.07
CA GLY A 70 -9.99 0.99 3.41
C GLY A 70 -9.16 -0.27 3.54
N LEU A 71 -7.85 -0.08 3.44
CA LEU A 71 -6.85 -1.11 3.64
C LEU A 71 -5.73 -0.58 4.54
N VAL A 72 -5.48 -1.31 5.62
CA VAL A 72 -4.40 -1.04 6.58
C VAL A 72 -3.68 -2.34 6.91
N HIS A 73 -2.51 -2.24 7.54
CA HIS A 73 -1.75 -3.43 7.95
C HIS A 73 -1.97 -3.72 9.43
N TYR A 74 -1.94 -5.00 9.80
CA TYR A 74 -2.01 -5.42 11.21
C TYR A 74 -0.94 -4.81 12.14
N ARG A 75 0.18 -4.31 11.61
CA ARG A 75 1.27 -3.65 12.37
C ARG A 75 1.40 -2.15 12.11
N ARG A 76 0.58 -1.58 11.21
CA ARG A 76 0.62 -0.17 10.82
C ARG A 76 -0.80 0.31 10.64
N LEU A 77 -1.23 1.15 11.57
CA LEU A 77 -2.63 1.58 11.66
C LEU A 77 -2.67 3.11 11.73
N PHE A 78 -3.71 3.70 11.16
CA PHE A 78 -3.96 5.14 11.31
C PHE A 78 -4.26 5.48 12.76
N THR A 79 -3.84 6.67 13.20
CA THR A 79 -4.00 7.10 14.59
C THR A 79 -4.48 8.54 14.67
N ASN A 80 -5.31 8.82 15.68
CA ASN A 80 -5.79 10.16 16.03
C ASN A 80 -4.72 10.99 16.77
N GLY A 81 -3.61 10.39 17.18
CA GLY A 81 -2.53 11.10 17.86
C GLY A 81 -1.27 10.23 17.96
N MET A 82 -0.13 10.77 17.52
CA MET A 82 1.11 10.01 17.53
C MET A 82 1.72 9.95 18.94
N ASN A 83 2.02 8.74 19.41
CA ASN A 83 2.85 8.52 20.58
C ASN A 83 3.83 7.35 20.32
N PRO A 84 5.01 7.64 19.73
CA PRO A 84 5.91 6.59 19.27
C PRO A 84 6.56 5.83 20.45
N PHE A 85 6.69 6.49 21.61
CA PHE A 85 7.25 5.96 22.85
C PHE A 85 6.18 5.44 23.83
N GLY A 86 4.90 5.54 23.47
CA GLY A 86 3.80 5.07 24.30
C GLY A 86 3.75 3.54 24.40
N THR A 87 3.11 3.05 25.46
CA THR A 87 2.83 1.63 25.64
C THR A 87 1.95 1.10 24.51
N LEU A 88 1.93 -0.22 24.33
CA LEU A 88 1.06 -0.86 23.34
C LEU A 88 -0.41 -0.49 23.55
N GLU A 89 -0.90 -0.52 24.79
CA GLU A 89 -2.28 -0.12 25.13
C GLU A 89 -2.58 1.32 24.74
N HIS A 90 -1.65 2.24 24.99
CA HIS A 90 -1.83 3.63 24.59
C HIS A 90 -1.87 3.80 23.06
N LYS A 91 -1.07 3.03 22.31
CA LYS A 91 -1.14 3.05 20.84
C LYS A 91 -2.49 2.55 20.33
N TYR A 92 -3.04 1.48 20.93
CA TYR A 92 -4.35 0.95 20.57
C TYR A 92 -5.50 1.91 20.93
N SER A 93 -5.42 2.61 22.07
CA SER A 93 -6.46 3.57 22.48
C SER A 93 -6.48 4.86 21.66
N LYS A 94 -5.46 5.08 20.81
CA LYS A 94 -5.36 6.23 19.91
C LYS A 94 -5.56 5.86 18.44
N LEU A 95 -5.97 4.64 18.12
CA LEU A 95 -6.28 4.27 16.74
C LEU A 95 -7.42 5.13 16.20
N LEU A 96 -7.42 5.31 14.88
CA LEU A 96 -8.51 6.00 14.18
C LEU A 96 -9.82 5.25 14.47
N ASP A 97 -10.84 5.97 14.93
CA ASP A 97 -12.16 5.44 15.28
C ASP A 97 -13.23 5.88 14.28
N ASN A 98 -14.41 5.26 14.35
CA ASN A 98 -15.53 5.55 13.46
C ASN A 98 -15.93 7.02 13.46
N LYS A 99 -15.98 7.63 14.65
CA LYS A 99 -16.40 9.04 14.81
C LYS A 99 -15.44 9.97 14.08
N THR A 100 -14.14 9.84 14.35
CA THR A 100 -13.12 10.71 13.75
C THR A 100 -13.01 10.48 12.25
N LEU A 101 -13.11 9.23 11.80
CA LEU A 101 -13.12 8.92 10.37
C LEU A 101 -14.34 9.55 9.68
N SER A 102 -15.53 9.46 10.27
CA SER A 102 -16.75 10.09 9.73
C SER A 102 -16.56 11.59 9.49
N GLU A 103 -16.07 12.32 10.51
CA GLU A 103 -15.83 13.77 10.43
C GLU A 103 -14.80 14.13 9.34
N ILE A 104 -13.79 13.28 9.11
CA ILE A 104 -12.82 13.45 8.03
C ILE A 104 -13.51 13.22 6.67
N MET A 105 -14.30 12.16 6.52
CA MET A 105 -14.91 11.80 5.24
C MET A 105 -16.04 12.76 4.80
N ASP A 106 -16.55 13.59 5.70
CA ASP A 106 -17.44 14.72 5.35
C ASP A 106 -16.73 15.80 4.51
N ASN A 107 -15.42 15.95 4.68
CA ASN A 107 -14.64 17.04 4.09
C ASN A 107 -13.58 16.56 3.07
N TYR A 108 -13.30 15.27 3.04
CA TYR A 108 -12.27 14.65 2.20
C TYR A 108 -12.80 13.38 1.54
N ASP A 109 -12.20 13.00 0.42
CA ASP A 109 -12.58 11.81 -0.35
C ASP A 109 -11.69 10.60 -0.04
N MET A 110 -10.52 10.84 0.54
CA MET A 110 -9.51 9.82 0.83
C MET A 110 -8.66 10.21 2.05
N VAL A 111 -8.18 9.20 2.77
CA VAL A 111 -7.21 9.30 3.86
C VAL A 111 -5.98 8.47 3.50
N LEU A 112 -4.81 9.09 3.63
CA LEU A 112 -3.52 8.49 3.30
C LEU A 112 -2.54 8.62 4.46
N PRO A 113 -1.49 7.79 4.52
CA PRO A 113 -0.38 8.03 5.44
C PRO A 113 0.30 9.36 5.11
N LYS A 114 1.08 9.92 6.03
CA LYS A 114 2.01 11.01 5.67
C LYS A 114 3.05 10.51 4.66
N LYS A 115 3.40 11.36 3.69
CA LYS A 115 4.45 11.05 2.71
C LYS A 115 5.79 10.76 3.40
N ARG A 116 6.47 9.72 2.94
CA ARG A 116 7.86 9.46 3.29
C ARG A 116 8.78 10.37 2.47
N ASN A 117 9.83 10.91 3.08
CA ASN A 117 10.84 11.69 2.40
C ASN A 117 12.15 10.90 2.29
N TYR A 118 12.64 10.72 1.07
CA TYR A 118 13.89 10.02 0.77
C TYR A 118 15.12 10.94 0.78
N PHE A 119 14.93 12.27 0.81
CA PHE A 119 15.91 13.38 0.90
C PHE A 119 17.03 13.40 -0.17
N ILE A 120 17.68 12.27 -0.40
CA ILE A 120 18.89 12.11 -1.19
C ILE A 120 18.58 11.52 -2.57
N GLU A 121 17.57 10.66 -2.69
CA GLU A 121 17.25 9.92 -3.93
C GLU A 121 15.87 10.31 -4.47
N SER A 122 15.74 10.28 -5.80
CA SER A 122 14.42 10.25 -6.43
C SER A 122 13.75 8.89 -6.21
N LEU A 123 12.43 8.79 -6.40
CA LEU A 123 11.74 7.51 -6.31
C LEU A 123 12.29 6.50 -7.33
N TRP A 124 12.64 6.95 -8.53
CA TRP A 124 13.30 6.14 -9.56
C TRP A 124 14.63 5.57 -9.06
N SER A 125 15.56 6.43 -8.62
CA SER A 125 16.88 6.00 -8.17
C SER A 125 16.78 5.14 -6.90
N HIS A 126 15.85 5.45 -6.00
CA HIS A 126 15.62 4.64 -4.82
C HIS A 126 15.13 3.23 -5.17
N TYR A 127 14.23 3.12 -6.15
CA TYR A 127 13.74 1.84 -6.66
C TYR A 127 14.87 1.06 -7.33
N GLU A 128 15.61 1.68 -8.25
CA GLU A 128 16.77 1.10 -8.94
C GLU A 128 17.83 0.52 -7.98
N HIS A 129 18.12 1.22 -6.88
CA HIS A 129 19.06 0.73 -5.87
C HIS A 129 18.49 -0.37 -4.96
N SER A 130 17.17 -0.55 -4.94
CA SER A 130 16.48 -1.49 -4.04
C SER A 130 15.92 -2.72 -4.74
N HIS A 131 15.65 -2.62 -6.04
CA HIS A 131 14.86 -3.52 -6.88
C HIS A 131 15.37 -3.50 -8.32
N LYS A 132 15.01 -4.52 -9.10
CA LYS A 132 15.35 -4.58 -10.52
C LYS A 132 14.56 -3.54 -11.31
N ILE A 133 15.27 -2.62 -11.97
CA ILE A 133 14.67 -1.45 -12.64
C ILE A 133 13.69 -1.80 -13.76
N GLU A 134 13.83 -2.99 -14.35
CA GLU A 134 12.94 -3.57 -15.36
C GLU A 134 11.45 -3.46 -14.95
N GLY A 135 11.14 -3.61 -13.66
CA GLY A 135 9.79 -3.44 -13.13
C GLY A 135 9.18 -2.07 -13.45
N LEU A 136 9.93 -0.98 -13.27
CA LEU A 136 9.45 0.37 -13.57
C LEU A 136 9.43 0.66 -15.06
N ILE A 137 10.39 0.14 -15.83
CA ILE A 137 10.40 0.29 -17.29
C ILE A 137 9.15 -0.34 -17.89
N ILE A 138 8.83 -1.58 -17.49
CA ILE A 138 7.64 -2.29 -17.97
C ILE A 138 6.36 -1.61 -17.48
N THR A 139 6.35 -1.09 -16.24
CA THR A 139 5.23 -0.30 -15.71
C THR A 139 4.97 0.95 -16.54
N ARG A 140 6.02 1.69 -16.91
CA ARG A 140 5.92 2.87 -17.76
C ARG A 140 5.31 2.52 -19.13
N ASN A 141 5.76 1.42 -19.74
CA ASN A 141 5.22 0.93 -21.02
C ASN A 141 3.74 0.50 -20.90
N ALA A 142 3.36 -0.16 -19.80
CA ALA A 142 1.97 -0.52 -19.52
C ALA A 142 1.08 0.72 -19.39
N ILE A 143 1.56 1.78 -18.72
CA ILE A 143 0.86 3.06 -18.63
C ILE A 143 0.74 3.73 -19.99
N GLU A 144 1.80 3.78 -20.79
CA GLU A 144 1.77 4.36 -22.14
C GLU A 144 0.72 3.65 -23.02
N LYS A 145 0.66 2.32 -22.94
CA LYS A 145 -0.29 1.50 -23.70
C LYS A 145 -1.74 1.68 -23.25
N LEU A 146 -2.01 1.60 -21.95
CA LEU A 146 -3.38 1.53 -21.42
C LEU A 146 -3.95 2.90 -21.06
N TYR A 147 -3.11 3.79 -20.54
CA TYR A 147 -3.51 5.07 -19.96
C TYR A 147 -2.51 6.18 -20.30
N PRO A 148 -2.29 6.50 -21.60
CA PRO A 148 -1.25 7.44 -22.03
C PRO A 148 -1.32 8.81 -21.36
N LYS A 149 -2.51 9.26 -20.93
CA LYS A 149 -2.69 10.50 -20.16
C LYS A 149 -1.96 10.53 -18.81
N TYR A 150 -1.62 9.37 -18.24
CA TYR A 150 -0.89 9.26 -16.97
C TYR A 150 0.63 9.24 -17.15
N LEU A 151 1.14 9.09 -18.38
CA LEU A 151 2.57 8.88 -18.62
C LEU A 151 3.41 10.07 -18.13
N GLN A 152 2.98 11.30 -18.42
CA GLN A 152 3.66 12.51 -17.94
C GLN A 152 3.67 12.58 -16.40
N SER A 153 2.59 12.16 -15.76
CA SER A 153 2.49 12.14 -14.30
C SER A 153 3.39 11.06 -13.69
N PHE A 154 3.47 9.88 -14.32
CA PHE A 154 4.41 8.83 -13.95
C PHE A 154 5.84 9.35 -13.96
N ASP A 155 6.28 9.93 -15.07
CA ASP A 155 7.63 10.49 -15.21
C ASP A 155 7.89 11.56 -14.15
N LYS A 156 6.95 12.48 -13.95
CA LYS A 156 7.03 13.52 -12.91
C LYS A 156 7.15 12.93 -11.51
N VAL A 157 6.35 11.92 -11.16
CA VAL A 157 6.37 11.29 -9.83
C VAL A 157 7.67 10.53 -9.60
N MET A 158 8.17 9.79 -10.60
CA MET A 158 9.43 9.05 -10.49
C MET A 158 10.63 9.97 -10.18
N HIS A 159 10.59 11.24 -10.56
CA HIS A 159 11.61 12.25 -10.24
C HIS A 159 11.44 12.91 -8.85
N ARG A 160 10.33 12.68 -8.14
CA ARG A 160 10.11 13.23 -6.78
C ARG A 160 10.98 12.51 -5.76
N LYS A 161 11.10 13.12 -4.57
CA LYS A 161 11.77 12.54 -3.39
C LYS A 161 10.80 12.16 -2.26
N LYS A 162 9.49 12.32 -2.50
CA LYS A 162 8.44 12.08 -1.51
C LYS A 162 7.31 11.28 -2.14
N ALA A 163 6.82 10.28 -1.41
CA ALA A 163 5.69 9.46 -1.84
C ALA A 163 4.87 8.95 -0.64
N HIS A 164 3.60 8.65 -0.88
CA HIS A 164 2.80 7.83 0.03
C HIS A 164 3.23 6.37 -0.08
N MET A 165 3.73 5.79 1.02
CA MET A 165 4.22 4.41 1.03
C MET A 165 3.22 3.49 1.74
N PHE A 166 3.49 2.19 1.70
CA PHE A 166 2.77 1.12 2.40
C PHE A 166 1.47 0.62 1.77
N ASN A 167 1.02 1.10 0.61
CA ASN A 167 -0.27 0.67 0.05
C ASN A 167 -1.47 0.82 1.02
N MET A 168 -1.38 1.76 1.98
CA MET A 168 -2.45 2.01 2.96
C MET A 168 -3.30 3.18 2.50
N LEU A 169 -4.62 3.01 2.54
CA LEU A 169 -5.58 4.06 2.20
C LEU A 169 -6.95 3.78 2.80
N ILE A 170 -7.74 4.83 3.01
CA ILE A 170 -9.19 4.76 3.26
C ILE A 170 -9.84 5.74 2.30
N ALA A 171 -10.92 5.39 1.63
CA ALA A 171 -11.54 6.27 0.65
C ALA A 171 -13.05 6.03 0.54
N LYS A 172 -13.77 7.01 0.01
CA LYS A 172 -15.14 6.80 -0.49
C LYS A 172 -15.12 5.70 -1.54
N ALA A 173 -16.17 4.87 -1.58
CA ALA A 173 -16.25 3.68 -2.42
C ALA A 173 -15.92 3.98 -3.90
N THR A 174 -16.47 5.07 -4.45
CA THR A 174 -16.22 5.49 -5.84
C THR A 174 -14.75 5.76 -6.14
N ILE A 175 -14.03 6.36 -5.19
CA ILE A 175 -12.59 6.66 -5.29
C ILE A 175 -11.78 5.38 -5.11
N PHE A 176 -12.11 4.56 -4.11
CA PHE A 176 -11.44 3.28 -3.85
C PHE A 176 -11.53 2.35 -5.07
N ASP A 177 -12.72 2.25 -5.66
CA ASP A 177 -13.00 1.34 -6.77
C ASP A 177 -12.37 1.84 -8.08
N SER A 178 -12.40 3.15 -8.33
CA SER A 178 -11.73 3.78 -9.48
C SER A 178 -10.21 3.61 -9.42
N TYR A 179 -9.60 3.85 -8.26
CA TYR A 179 -8.18 3.61 -8.05
C TYR A 179 -7.82 2.13 -8.22
N SER A 180 -8.60 1.23 -7.61
CA SER A 180 -8.34 -0.21 -7.68
C SER A 180 -8.43 -0.72 -9.12
N SER A 181 -9.45 -0.31 -9.87
CA SER A 181 -9.57 -0.67 -11.29
C SER A 181 -8.35 -0.25 -12.09
N TRP A 182 -7.96 1.03 -12.00
CA TRP A 182 -6.80 1.55 -12.71
C TRP A 182 -5.49 0.86 -12.30
N LEU A 183 -5.30 0.63 -11.00
CA LEU A 183 -4.10 -0.02 -10.47
C LEU A 183 -3.98 -1.45 -11.01
N PHE A 184 -5.03 -2.25 -10.89
CA PHE A 184 -4.98 -3.65 -11.28
C PHE A 184 -4.91 -3.83 -12.80
N ASP A 185 -5.52 -2.96 -13.60
CA ASP A 185 -5.38 -2.97 -15.05
C ASP A 185 -3.90 -2.80 -15.46
N ILE A 186 -3.17 -1.89 -14.81
CA ILE A 186 -1.73 -1.71 -15.04
C ILE A 186 -0.94 -2.91 -14.52
N LEU A 187 -1.16 -3.35 -13.28
CA LEU A 187 -0.36 -4.43 -12.69
C LEU A 187 -0.53 -5.75 -13.46
N PHE A 188 -1.74 -6.07 -13.93
CA PHE A 188 -1.97 -7.24 -14.77
C PHE A 188 -1.29 -7.13 -16.13
N GLU A 189 -1.17 -5.92 -16.69
CA GLU A 189 -0.40 -5.71 -17.91
C GLU A 189 1.11 -5.84 -17.66
N VAL A 190 1.62 -5.34 -16.55
CA VAL A 190 3.02 -5.56 -16.14
C VAL A 190 3.29 -7.05 -15.97
N GLU A 191 2.40 -7.78 -15.28
CA GLU A 191 2.54 -9.21 -15.03
C GLU A 191 2.68 -10.04 -16.30
N LYS A 192 1.99 -9.66 -17.40
CA LYS A 192 2.13 -10.36 -18.69
C LYS A 192 3.48 -10.16 -19.36
N ASN A 193 4.17 -9.06 -19.05
CA ASN A 193 5.35 -8.60 -19.78
C ASN A 193 6.64 -8.70 -18.98
N ILE A 194 6.59 -9.13 -17.71
CA ILE A 194 7.76 -9.30 -16.86
C ILE A 194 8.00 -10.78 -16.53
N ASP A 195 9.23 -11.23 -16.74
CA ASP A 195 9.67 -12.54 -16.26
C ASP A 195 10.30 -12.42 -14.87
N ILE A 196 9.70 -13.11 -13.90
CA ILE A 196 10.16 -13.15 -12.51
C ILE A 196 10.61 -14.54 -12.08
N SER A 197 10.79 -15.48 -13.02
CA SER A 197 11.19 -16.86 -12.76
C SER A 197 12.48 -16.96 -11.94
N ASP A 198 13.46 -16.12 -12.26
CA ASP A 198 14.77 -16.05 -11.59
C ASP A 198 14.82 -15.05 -10.43
N TYR A 199 13.68 -14.48 -10.03
CA TYR A 199 13.65 -13.49 -8.95
C TYR A 199 13.75 -14.19 -7.60
N SER A 200 14.54 -13.60 -6.69
CA SER A 200 14.52 -14.01 -5.28
C SER A 200 13.10 -13.83 -4.70
N PRO A 201 12.71 -14.55 -3.63
CA PRO A 201 11.39 -14.39 -3.02
C PRO A 201 11.06 -12.95 -2.59
N SER A 202 12.06 -12.14 -2.25
CA SER A 202 11.84 -10.73 -1.94
C SER A 202 11.57 -9.91 -3.19
N GLU A 203 12.36 -10.14 -4.24
CA GLU A 203 12.26 -9.37 -5.48
C GLU A 203 11.00 -9.75 -6.28
N ALA A 204 10.57 -11.00 -6.18
CA ALA A 204 9.32 -11.49 -6.77
C ALA A 204 8.05 -10.78 -6.23
N ARG A 205 8.16 -9.96 -5.18
CA ARG A 205 7.10 -9.10 -4.63
C ARG A 205 6.91 -7.79 -5.40
N ILE A 206 7.43 -7.73 -6.62
CA ILE A 206 7.58 -6.52 -7.43
C ILE A 206 6.30 -5.69 -7.55
N PHE A 207 5.14 -6.34 -7.67
CA PHE A 207 3.85 -5.66 -7.82
C PHE A 207 3.48 -4.82 -6.60
N GLY A 208 3.82 -5.30 -5.38
CA GLY A 208 3.64 -4.53 -4.15
C GLY A 208 4.55 -3.30 -4.09
N TYR A 209 5.76 -3.38 -4.67
CA TYR A 209 6.68 -2.23 -4.74
C TYR A 209 6.24 -1.21 -5.78
N ILE A 210 5.77 -1.68 -6.95
CA ILE A 210 5.25 -0.82 -8.02
C ILE A 210 4.00 -0.08 -7.53
N SER A 211 3.07 -0.76 -6.86
CA SER A 211 1.82 -0.14 -6.40
C SER A 211 2.03 1.02 -5.42
N GLU A 212 3.06 0.95 -4.57
CA GLU A 212 3.38 2.04 -3.64
C GLU A 212 3.69 3.34 -4.41
N LEU A 213 4.32 3.23 -5.58
CA LEU A 213 4.66 4.37 -6.43
C LEU A 213 3.47 4.85 -7.28
N LEU A 214 2.65 3.92 -7.76
CA LEU A 214 1.52 4.22 -8.65
C LEU A 214 0.39 5.01 -7.98
N LEU A 215 0.23 4.91 -6.65
CA LEU A 215 -0.76 5.71 -5.92
C LEU A 215 -0.57 7.21 -6.17
N ASP A 216 0.66 7.72 -6.08
CA ASP A 216 0.95 9.14 -6.27
C ASP A 216 0.78 9.60 -7.72
N VAL A 217 0.98 8.70 -8.68
CA VAL A 217 0.70 8.94 -10.10
C VAL A 217 -0.80 9.10 -10.30
N TRP A 218 -1.60 8.23 -9.67
CA TRP A 218 -3.04 8.31 -9.76
C TRP A 218 -3.60 9.59 -9.12
N LEU A 219 -3.08 9.97 -7.95
CA LEU A 219 -3.50 11.20 -7.26
C LEU A 219 -3.15 12.48 -8.04
N ASP A 220 -1.99 12.52 -8.68
CA ASP A 220 -1.53 13.70 -9.44
C ASP A 220 -2.37 13.97 -10.69
N VAL A 221 -2.96 12.93 -11.30
CA VAL A 221 -3.85 13.06 -12.46
C VAL A 221 -5.31 13.32 -12.07
N ASN A 222 -5.80 12.67 -11.00
CA ASN A 222 -7.22 12.71 -10.65
C ASN A 222 -7.59 13.80 -9.64
N HIS A 223 -6.60 14.51 -9.08
CA HIS A 223 -6.80 15.65 -8.17
C HIS A 223 -7.72 15.36 -6.97
N ILE A 224 -7.56 14.17 -6.37
CA ILE A 224 -8.38 13.74 -5.23
C ILE A 224 -8.10 14.63 -4.01
N ASN A 225 -9.17 15.06 -3.34
CA ASN A 225 -9.08 15.77 -2.08
C ASN A 225 -8.84 14.77 -0.94
N TYR A 226 -7.60 14.68 -0.46
CA TYR A 226 -7.20 13.71 0.55
C TYR A 226 -6.66 14.34 1.84
N LYS A 227 -6.81 13.62 2.96
CA LYS A 227 -6.23 13.97 4.26
C LYS A 227 -5.07 13.03 4.61
N GLU A 228 -3.92 13.59 4.95
CA GLU A 228 -2.81 12.78 5.51
C GLU A 228 -2.98 12.61 7.01
N LEU A 229 -2.92 11.36 7.48
CA LEU A 229 -2.93 11.00 8.91
C LEU A 229 -1.61 10.35 9.34
N PRO A 230 -1.22 10.50 10.62
CA PRO A 230 -0.12 9.73 11.17
C PRO A 230 -0.46 8.23 11.21
N VAL A 231 0.59 7.42 11.06
CA VAL A 231 0.51 5.95 11.18
C VAL A 231 1.31 5.50 12.39
N THR A 232 0.65 4.80 13.32
CA THR A 232 1.31 4.18 14.46
C THR A 232 1.90 2.83 14.07
N PHE A 233 3.10 2.54 14.57
CA PHE A 233 3.73 1.23 14.44
C PHE A 233 3.58 0.49 15.75
N VAL A 234 2.86 -0.62 15.66
CA VAL A 234 2.44 -1.41 16.83
C VAL A 234 3.62 -2.19 17.40
N GLU A 235 4.57 -2.58 16.54
CA GLU A 235 5.86 -3.14 16.93
C GLU A 235 6.97 -2.10 16.90
N GLY A 236 8.01 -2.31 17.71
CA GLY A 236 9.22 -1.48 17.72
C GLY A 236 9.92 -1.49 16.36
N GLN A 237 10.33 -0.31 15.89
CA GLN A 237 11.17 -0.19 14.70
C GLN A 237 12.64 -0.04 15.12
N ASN A 238 13.51 -0.92 14.62
CA ASN A 238 14.95 -0.75 14.77
C ASN A 238 15.50 0.17 13.67
N TYR A 239 15.46 1.48 13.91
CA TYR A 239 15.89 2.50 12.95
C TYR A 239 17.39 2.43 12.59
N LEU A 240 18.25 2.00 13.52
CA LEU A 240 19.68 1.78 13.29
C LEU A 240 19.91 0.72 12.21
N THR A 241 19.27 -0.45 12.31
CA THR A 241 19.40 -1.51 11.31
C THR A 241 18.81 -1.13 9.94
N LYS A 242 17.78 -0.27 9.91
CA LYS A 242 17.24 0.26 8.65
C LYS A 242 18.20 1.24 7.99
N GLY A 243 18.78 2.16 8.77
CA GLY A 243 19.75 3.14 8.28
C GLY A 243 21.01 2.48 7.71
N THR A 244 21.59 1.51 8.41
CA THR A 244 22.78 0.79 7.94
C THR A 244 22.52 -0.04 6.68
N LYS A 245 21.35 -0.69 6.57
CA LYS A 245 20.95 -1.41 5.35
C LYS A 245 20.76 -0.46 4.16
N MET A 246 20.17 0.71 4.37
CA MET A 246 19.99 1.72 3.32
C MET A 246 21.35 2.21 2.79
N ILE A 247 22.26 2.59 3.69
CA ILE A 247 23.62 3.04 3.32
C ILE A 247 24.39 1.92 2.60
N ARG A 248 24.29 0.68 3.11
CA ARG A 248 24.96 -0.47 2.50
C ARG A 248 24.46 -0.76 1.09
N ARG A 249 23.14 -0.68 0.83
CA ARG A 249 22.58 -0.82 -0.53
C ARG A 249 23.14 0.24 -1.47
N LYS A 250 23.18 1.50 -1.02
CA LYS A 250 23.71 2.60 -1.82
C LYS A 250 25.20 2.46 -2.17
N ILE A 251 26.03 2.02 -1.21
CA ILE A 251 27.48 1.89 -1.43
C ILE A 251 27.81 0.63 -2.24
N LEU A 252 27.05 -0.47 -2.05
CA LEU A 252 27.24 -1.72 -2.77
C LEU A 252 26.57 -1.74 -4.15
N TYR A 253 25.70 -0.77 -4.46
CA TYR A 253 25.30 -0.46 -5.83
C TYR A 253 26.49 0.18 -6.57
N LYS A 254 27.54 -0.61 -6.79
CA LYS A 254 28.44 -0.39 -7.91
C LYS A 254 27.72 -0.98 -9.11
N GLY A 255 27.40 -0.12 -10.07
CA GLY A 255 26.72 -0.50 -11.30
C GLY A 255 27.30 -1.77 -11.88
N ILE A 256 26.41 -2.68 -12.26
CA ILE A 256 26.72 -3.64 -13.30
C ILE A 256 26.81 -2.76 -14.56
N GLU A 257 28.02 -2.29 -14.86
CA GLU A 257 28.40 -1.88 -16.22
C GLU A 257 28.39 -3.09 -17.14
#